data_AF-A0A8G2BMI4-F1
#
_entry.id   AF-A0A8G2BMI4-F1
#
_cell.length_a   1.000
_cell.length_b   1.000
_cell.length_c   1.000
_cell.angle_alpha   90.00
_cell.angle_beta   90.00
_cell.angle_gamma   90.00
#
_symmetry.space_group_name_H-M   'P 1'
#
loop_
_entity.id
_entity.type
_entity.pdbx_description
1 polymer ?
#
loop_
_entity_poly.entity_id
_entity_poly.type
_entity_poly.pdbx_seq_one_letter_code
_entity_poly.pdbx_strand_id
1 'polypeptide(L)'
;MPVMAAGGFKTRGQALAAISAGMVDVVGAARGFVLDPELPRHWLEEPGEDPAFPRFTGPLPPGGITAWYTMRIAALAAGAQADYDHTPETALAAMTARDLDRANRWRKSFGRPPASSAPAKMS
;
A
#
# COMPACT_ATOMS: atom_id res chain seq x y z
N MET A 1 -26.37 -2.96 -12.87
CA MET A 1 -25.47 -2.14 -12.02
C MET A 1 -24.06 -2.63 -12.28
N PRO A 2 -23.09 -1.75 -12.59
CA PRO A 2 -21.70 -2.17 -12.78
C PRO A 2 -21.08 -2.74 -11.49
N VAL A 3 -20.28 -3.80 -11.61
CA VAL A 3 -19.60 -4.50 -10.52
C VAL A 3 -18.09 -4.50 -10.77
N MET A 4 -17.33 -4.14 -9.73
CA MET A 4 -15.87 -4.25 -9.71
C MET A 4 -15.45 -5.35 -8.74
N ALA A 5 -14.51 -6.22 -9.15
CA ALA A 5 -13.81 -7.12 -8.23
C ALA A 5 -12.34 -6.72 -8.09
N ALA A 6 -11.80 -6.85 -6.89
CA ALA A 6 -10.40 -6.58 -6.59
C ALA A 6 -9.78 -7.71 -5.77
N GLY A 7 -8.47 -7.86 -5.89
CA GLY A 7 -7.70 -8.92 -5.22
C GLY A 7 -7.54 -10.15 -6.11
N GLY A 8 -6.32 -10.70 -6.13
CA GLY A 8 -6.01 -11.93 -6.88
C GLY A 8 -5.62 -11.74 -8.34
N PHE A 9 -6.11 -10.70 -9.03
CA PHE A 9 -5.72 -10.39 -10.42
C PHE A 9 -4.27 -9.88 -10.50
N LYS A 10 -3.42 -10.65 -11.17
CA LYS A 10 -1.99 -10.36 -11.38
C LYS A 10 -1.63 -10.13 -12.85
N THR A 11 -2.46 -10.60 -13.78
CA THR A 11 -2.16 -10.52 -15.22
C THR A 11 -3.30 -9.92 -16.02
N ARG A 12 -2.97 -9.31 -17.17
CA ARG A 12 -3.93 -8.84 -18.18
C ARG A 12 -4.89 -9.94 -18.58
N GLY A 13 -4.36 -11.15 -18.82
CA GLY A 13 -5.16 -12.31 -19.20
C GLY A 13 -6.22 -12.70 -18.16
N GLN A 14 -5.88 -12.66 -16.85
CA GLN A 14 -6.85 -12.93 -15.79
C GLN A 14 -7.95 -11.87 -15.75
N ALA A 15 -7.60 -10.60 -15.93
CA ALA A 15 -8.56 -9.51 -15.96
C ALA A 15 -9.50 -9.62 -17.17
N LEU A 16 -8.95 -9.83 -18.37
CA LEU A 16 -9.71 -10.00 -19.60
C LEU A 16 -10.61 -11.21 -19.58
N ALA A 17 -10.17 -12.33 -19.00
CA ALA A 17 -11.00 -13.52 -18.86
C ALA A 17 -12.23 -13.25 -17.98
N ALA A 18 -12.06 -12.53 -16.87
CA ALA A 18 -13.17 -12.22 -15.98
C ALA A 18 -14.18 -11.23 -16.60
N ILE A 19 -13.68 -10.22 -17.31
CA ILE A 19 -14.52 -9.23 -18.00
C ILE A 19 -15.25 -9.89 -19.19
N SER A 20 -14.53 -10.64 -20.03
CA SER A 20 -15.12 -11.29 -21.22
C SER A 20 -16.14 -12.36 -20.85
N ALA A 21 -16.02 -12.99 -19.68
CA ALA A 21 -17.01 -13.93 -19.15
C ALA A 21 -18.25 -13.24 -18.54
N GLY A 22 -18.29 -11.90 -18.49
CA GLY A 22 -19.38 -11.14 -17.89
C GLY A 22 -19.47 -11.27 -16.36
N MET A 23 -18.40 -11.72 -15.70
CA MET A 23 -18.38 -11.88 -14.23
C MET A 23 -18.24 -10.56 -13.50
N VAL A 24 -17.54 -9.59 -14.12
CA VAL A 24 -17.27 -8.25 -13.59
C VAL A 24 -17.21 -7.25 -14.73
N ASP A 25 -17.56 -5.99 -14.46
CA ASP A 25 -17.40 -4.88 -15.39
C ASP A 25 -16.01 -4.27 -15.30
N VAL A 26 -15.39 -4.31 -14.10
CA VAL A 26 -14.07 -3.72 -13.84
C VAL A 26 -13.23 -4.60 -12.92
N VAL A 27 -11.92 -4.62 -13.14
CA VAL A 27 -10.94 -5.33 -12.29
C VAL A 27 -10.04 -4.33 -11.57
N GLY A 28 -9.93 -4.47 -10.25
CA GLY A 28 -8.98 -3.74 -9.42
C GLY A 28 -7.62 -4.44 -9.36
N ALA A 29 -6.57 -3.74 -9.82
CA ALA A 29 -5.19 -4.26 -9.89
C ALA A 29 -4.22 -3.55 -8.93
N ALA A 30 -4.65 -3.22 -7.70
CA ALA A 30 -3.93 -2.35 -6.77
C ALA A 30 -2.43 -2.67 -6.62
N ARG A 31 -2.05 -3.92 -6.33
CA ARG A 31 -0.62 -4.29 -6.21
C ARG A 31 0.14 -4.23 -7.54
N GLY A 32 -0.54 -4.43 -8.67
CA GLY A 32 0.02 -4.22 -10.00
C GLY A 32 0.46 -2.76 -10.16
N PHE A 33 -0.42 -1.80 -9.86
CA PHE A 33 -0.11 -0.37 -9.90
C PHE A 33 1.06 0.06 -8.99
N VAL A 34 1.27 -0.63 -7.87
CA VAL A 34 2.42 -0.36 -6.98
C VAL A 34 3.74 -0.84 -7.58
N LEU A 35 3.71 -1.87 -8.42
CA LEU A 35 4.89 -2.39 -9.10
C LEU A 35 5.17 -1.62 -10.39
N ASP A 36 4.10 -1.27 -11.10
CA ASP A 36 4.10 -0.61 -12.39
C ASP A 36 3.00 0.48 -12.42
N PRO A 37 3.35 1.76 -12.22
CA PRO A 37 2.40 2.87 -12.28
C PRO A 37 1.81 3.07 -13.69
N GLU A 38 2.51 2.62 -14.73
CA GLU A 38 2.09 2.72 -16.14
C GLU A 38 1.36 1.47 -16.63
N LEU A 39 0.93 0.60 -15.70
CA LEU A 39 0.25 -0.65 -15.98
C LEU A 39 -0.90 -0.53 -17.01
N PRO A 40 -1.77 0.49 -16.98
CA PRO A 40 -2.82 0.62 -17.99
C PRO A 40 -2.25 0.77 -19.39
N ARG A 41 -1.17 1.54 -19.56
CA ARG A 41 -0.50 1.70 -20.86
C ARG A 41 0.12 0.38 -21.29
N HIS A 42 0.89 -0.26 -20.40
CA HIS A 42 1.51 -1.55 -20.70
C HIS A 42 0.49 -2.65 -21.04
N TRP A 43 -0.70 -2.64 -20.44
CA TRP A 43 -1.77 -3.60 -20.77
C TRP A 43 -2.55 -3.27 -22.04
N LEU A 44 -2.50 -2.04 -22.53
CA LEU A 44 -3.12 -1.63 -23.79
C LEU A 44 -2.22 -1.86 -25.01
N GLU A 45 -0.91 -1.94 -24.80
CA GLU A 45 0.05 -2.34 -25.82
C GLU A 45 -0.09 -3.84 -26.17
N GLU A 46 0.37 -4.22 -27.37
CA GLU A 46 0.42 -5.62 -27.80
C GLU A 46 1.89 -6.07 -27.87
N PRO A 47 2.27 -7.19 -27.24
CA PRO A 47 1.41 -8.23 -26.64
C PRO A 47 0.82 -7.90 -25.25
N GLY A 48 1.22 -6.76 -24.67
CA GLY A 48 0.87 -6.33 -23.33
C GLY A 48 1.79 -6.94 -22.27
N GLU A 49 2.26 -6.13 -21.32
CA GLU A 49 3.24 -6.56 -20.31
C GLU A 49 2.62 -6.67 -18.92
N ASP A 50 2.84 -7.81 -18.26
CA ASP A 50 2.38 -8.03 -16.89
C ASP A 50 3.44 -7.62 -15.86
N PRO A 51 3.02 -7.04 -14.72
CA PRO A 51 3.94 -6.58 -13.71
C PRO A 51 4.62 -7.78 -13.03
N ALA A 52 5.94 -7.66 -12.83
CA ALA A 52 6.73 -8.68 -12.14
C ALA A 52 6.49 -8.66 -10.63
N PHE A 53 5.60 -9.53 -10.15
CA PHE A 53 5.33 -9.66 -8.73
C PHE A 53 6.54 -10.24 -7.97
N PRO A 54 7.03 -9.57 -6.92
CA PRO A 54 8.17 -10.05 -6.15
C PRO A 54 7.83 -11.35 -5.43
N ARG A 55 8.82 -12.25 -5.37
CA ARG A 55 8.80 -13.40 -4.46
C ARG A 55 9.64 -13.04 -3.25
N PHE A 56 9.02 -13.06 -2.08
CA PHE A 56 9.73 -12.84 -0.84
C PHE A 56 10.23 -14.19 -0.32
N THR A 57 11.54 -14.28 -0.09
CA THR A 57 12.22 -15.48 0.43
C THR A 57 12.79 -15.17 1.82
N GLY A 58 12.94 -16.21 2.65
CA GLY A 58 13.41 -16.07 4.03
C GLY A 58 12.30 -15.84 5.06
N PRO A 59 12.67 -15.51 6.32
CA PRO A 59 11.71 -15.29 7.39
C PRO A 59 10.85 -14.08 7.10
N LEU A 60 9.53 -14.24 7.04
CA LEU A 60 8.60 -13.15 6.82
C LEU A 60 7.98 -12.71 8.15
N PRO A 61 8.36 -11.54 8.70
CA PRO A 61 7.72 -11.06 9.91
C PRO A 61 6.22 -10.79 9.64
N PRO A 62 5.34 -10.99 10.64
CA PRO A 62 3.94 -10.63 10.50
C PRO A 62 3.78 -9.18 10.02
N GLY A 63 3.04 -8.99 8.93
CA GLY A 63 2.85 -7.67 8.32
C GLY A 63 3.99 -7.20 7.39
N GLY A 64 5.09 -7.94 7.23
CA GLY A 64 6.23 -7.54 6.40
C GLY A 64 5.88 -7.29 4.93
N ILE A 65 5.07 -8.16 4.31
CA ILE A 65 4.60 -7.95 2.93
C ILE A 65 3.72 -6.70 2.82
N THR A 66 2.82 -6.49 3.79
CA THR A 66 1.97 -5.29 3.84
C THR A 66 2.82 -4.03 3.96
N ALA A 67 3.82 -4.05 4.84
CA ALA A 67 4.74 -2.94 5.03
C ALA A 67 5.54 -2.65 3.76
N TRP A 68 6.00 -3.69 3.07
CA TRP A 68 6.71 -3.56 1.80
C TRP A 68 5.87 -2.83 0.74
N TYR A 69 4.64 -3.27 0.48
CA TYR A 69 3.78 -2.56 -0.48
C TYR A 69 3.43 -1.14 -0.01
N THR A 70 3.23 -0.95 1.29
CA THR A 70 2.91 0.36 1.89
C THR A 70 4.06 1.36 1.74
N MET A 71 5.29 0.92 1.95
CA MET A 71 6.47 1.78 1.80
C MET A 71 6.79 2.03 0.34
N ARG A 72 6.55 1.07 -0.56
CA ARG A 72 6.66 1.29 -2.02
C ARG A 72 5.66 2.33 -2.52
N ILE A 73 4.41 2.31 -2.04
CA ILE A 73 3.42 3.37 -2.31
C ILE A 73 3.94 4.73 -1.85
N ALA A 74 4.56 4.80 -0.67
CA ALA A 74 5.13 6.05 -0.18
C ALA A 74 6.32 6.53 -1.02
N ALA A 75 7.16 5.62 -1.48
CA ALA A 75 8.26 5.94 -2.40
C ALA A 75 7.73 6.48 -3.75
N LEU A 76 6.70 5.85 -4.31
CA LEU A 76 6.00 6.34 -5.51
C LEU A 76 5.46 7.76 -5.31
N ALA A 77 4.77 8.01 -4.19
CA ALA A 77 4.22 9.33 -3.88
C ALA A 77 5.32 10.39 -3.71
N ALA A 78 6.53 9.98 -3.32
CA ALA A 78 7.70 10.86 -3.17
C ALA A 78 8.54 10.96 -4.45
N GLY A 79 8.22 10.23 -5.52
CA GLY A 79 9.06 10.15 -6.74
C GLY A 79 10.39 9.40 -6.54
N ALA A 80 10.51 8.60 -5.48
CA ALA A 80 11.72 7.89 -5.07
C ALA A 80 11.66 6.38 -5.32
N GLN A 81 10.81 5.93 -6.26
CA GLN A 81 10.60 4.50 -6.52
C GLN A 81 11.83 3.79 -7.10
N ALA A 82 12.74 4.52 -7.76
CA ALA A 82 13.96 3.96 -8.32
C ALA A 82 14.93 3.48 -7.22
N ASP A 83 14.90 4.13 -6.05
CA ASP A 83 15.78 3.84 -4.92
C ASP A 83 15.14 2.86 -3.91
N TYR A 84 13.96 2.31 -4.24
CA TYR A 84 13.22 1.45 -3.32
C TYR A 84 13.77 0.02 -3.32
N ASP A 85 14.58 -0.32 -2.31
CA ASP A 85 15.29 -1.60 -2.18
C ASP A 85 14.94 -2.40 -0.91
N HIS A 86 13.92 -1.95 -0.15
CA HIS A 86 13.58 -2.55 1.13
C HIS A 86 13.29 -4.07 1.03
N THR A 87 13.71 -4.82 2.05
CA THR A 87 13.19 -6.15 2.34
C THR A 87 11.90 -6.03 3.15
N PRO A 88 11.09 -7.11 3.32
CA PRO A 88 9.93 -7.08 4.20
C PRO A 88 10.24 -6.62 5.63
N GLU A 89 11.41 -6.99 6.15
CA GLU A 89 11.86 -6.64 7.50
C GLU A 89 12.20 -5.15 7.60
N THR A 90 13.01 -4.64 6.66
CA THR A 90 13.40 -3.22 6.68
C THR A 90 12.21 -2.31 6.36
N ALA A 91 11.29 -2.76 5.50
CA ALA A 91 10.04 -2.06 5.24
C ALA A 91 9.15 -2.00 6.49
N LEU A 92 9.04 -3.09 7.26
CA LEU A 92 8.26 -3.12 8.49
C LEU A 92 8.84 -2.17 9.54
N ALA A 93 10.16 -2.14 9.70
CA ALA A 93 10.83 -1.20 10.59
C ALA A 93 10.59 0.27 10.16
N ALA A 94 10.75 0.55 8.86
CA ALA A 94 10.53 1.89 8.30
C ALA A 94 9.07 2.35 8.43
N MET A 95 8.12 1.48 8.13
CA MET A 95 6.69 1.77 8.28
C MET A 95 6.35 2.06 9.75
N THR A 96 6.84 1.25 10.67
CA THR A 96 6.62 1.45 12.12
C THR A 96 7.16 2.79 12.59
N ALA A 97 8.39 3.13 12.22
CA ALA A 97 9.00 4.41 12.58
C ALA A 97 8.19 5.60 12.01
N ARG A 98 7.76 5.51 10.74
CA ARG A 98 6.93 6.53 10.08
C ARG A 98 5.57 6.69 10.76
N ASP A 99 4.94 5.59 11.15
CA ASP A 99 3.61 5.61 11.77
C ASP A 99 3.69 6.13 13.22
N LEU A 100 4.76 5.84 13.96
CA LEU A 100 5.06 6.47 15.25
C LEU A 100 5.26 7.99 15.13
N ASP A 101 6.02 8.45 14.14
CA ASP A 101 6.19 9.88 13.86
C ASP A 101 4.85 10.55 13.55
N ARG A 102 4.04 9.94 12.66
CA ARG A 102 2.70 10.43 12.32
C ARG A 102 1.80 10.51 13.55
N ALA A 103 1.79 9.48 14.40
CA ALA A 103 1.03 9.47 15.64
C ALA A 103 1.49 10.55 16.62
N ASN A 104 2.80 10.81 16.73
CA ASN A 104 3.35 11.89 17.56
C ASN A 104 2.90 13.27 17.06
N ARG A 105 3.01 13.52 15.75
CA ARG A 105 2.54 14.77 15.15
C ARG A 105 1.04 14.95 15.33
N TRP A 106 0.25 13.89 15.14
CA TRP A 106 -1.19 13.93 15.36
C TRP A 106 -1.53 14.28 16.80
N ARG A 107 -0.90 13.63 17.79
CA ARG A 107 -1.11 13.93 19.22
C ARG A 107 -0.69 15.34 19.60
N LYS A 108 0.37 15.88 19.00
CA LYS A 108 0.78 17.27 19.23
C LYS A 108 -0.27 18.27 18.72
N SER A 109 -0.91 17.98 17.59
CA SER A 109 -1.90 18.87 16.98
C SER A 109 -3.31 18.71 17.54
N PHE A 110 -3.69 17.48 17.92
CA PHE A 110 -5.08 17.12 18.23
C PHE A 110 -5.25 16.37 19.56
N GLY A 111 -4.17 16.11 20.30
CA GLY A 111 -4.24 15.47 21.61
C GLY A 111 -4.97 16.39 22.59
N ARG A 112 -5.90 15.81 23.36
CA ARG A 112 -6.59 16.54 24.43
C ARG A 112 -5.54 17.10 25.40
N PRO A 113 -5.58 18.40 25.74
CA PRO A 113 -4.71 18.93 26.78
C PRO A 113 -4.98 18.20 28.10
N PRO A 114 -3.96 17.97 28.95
CA PRO A 114 -4.18 17.38 30.26
C PRO A 114 -5.25 18.18 31.00
N ALA A 115 -6.14 17.48 31.72
CA ALA A 115 -7.15 18.15 32.52
C ALA A 115 -6.43 19.10 33.50
N SER A 116 -6.80 20.37 33.49
CA SER A 116 -6.30 21.33 34.47
C SER A 116 -6.58 20.76 35.86
N SER A 117 -5.50 20.52 36.63
CA SER A 117 -5.62 20.19 38.04
C SER A 117 -6.28 21.38 38.74
N ALA A 118 -7.52 21.22 39.15
CA ALA A 118 -8.19 22.20 40.00
C ALA A 118 -7.33 22.43 41.26
N PRO A 119 -7.15 23.68 41.72
CA PRO A 119 -6.36 23.94 42.91
C PRO A 119 -7.00 23.23 44.11
N ALA A 120 -6.18 22.51 44.88
CA ALA A 120 -6.60 21.91 46.13
C ALA A 120 -7.17 23.00 47.04
N LYS A 121 -8.43 22.86 47.47
CA LYS A 121 -9.01 23.73 48.50
C LYS A 121 -8.22 23.52 49.79
N MET A 122 -7.42 24.51 50.18
CA MET A 122 -6.83 24.61 51.52
C MET A 122 -7.96 24.72 52.55
N SER A 123 -7.95 23.82 53.54
CA SER A 123 -8.78 23.89 54.77
C SER A 123 -8.08 24.74 55.82
#